data_AF-A0A4Q3X842-F1
#
_entry.id   AF-A0A4Q3X842-F1
#
_cell.length_a   1.000
_cell.length_b   1.000
_cell.length_c   1.000
_cell.angle_alpha   90.00
_cell.angle_beta   90.00
_cell.angle_gamma   90.00
#
_symmetry.space_group_name_H-M   'P 1'
#
loop_
_entity.id
_entity.type
_entity.pdbx_description
1 polymer ?
#
loop_
_entity_poly.entity_id
_entity_poly.type
_entity_poly.pdbx_seq_one_letter_code
_entity_poly.pdbx_strand_id
1 'polypeptide(L)'
;RNPRDVKFELAREIVARFHDAAAAEAAQRGFIERFSQKTLPTDLPLQTLVAPDAAGIRLPAALKEAGLVASNSEAGRKIAEGAVRIDGEKVVDREARLAIGAEHILQLGPRRFARVKVASTG
;
A
#
# COMPACT_ATOMS: atom_id res chain seq x y z
N ARG A 1 -4.53 -0.71 35.44
CA ARG A 1 -4.57 0.43 34.48
C ARG A 1 -3.30 0.37 33.65
N ASN A 2 -3.39 -0.13 32.40
CA ASN A 2 -2.25 -0.41 31.53
C ASN A 2 -2.53 0.22 30.15
N PRO A 3 -1.68 1.11 29.62
CA PRO A 3 -1.99 1.97 28.48
C PRO A 3 -1.64 1.31 27.14
N ARG A 4 -2.23 0.16 26.83
CA ARG A 4 -1.92 -0.57 25.59
C ARG A 4 -3.11 -1.03 24.74
N ASP A 5 -4.34 -0.78 25.17
CA ASP A 5 -5.54 -1.20 24.44
C ASP A 5 -6.44 -0.02 24.06
N VAL A 6 -5.91 0.92 23.29
CA VAL A 6 -6.76 1.92 22.63
C VAL A 6 -6.30 2.08 21.20
N LYS A 7 -7.25 1.91 20.28
CA LYS A 7 -7.22 2.24 18.83
C LYS A 7 -6.89 1.08 17.87
N PHE A 8 -7.67 0.01 17.92
CA PHE A 8 -7.78 -0.91 16.77
C PHE A 8 -9.17 -0.99 16.13
N GLU A 9 -10.16 -0.22 16.61
CA GLU A 9 -11.53 -0.31 16.10
C GLU A 9 -11.92 0.69 15.00
N LEU A 10 -11.06 1.66 14.64
CA LEU A 10 -11.34 2.56 13.51
C LEU A 10 -10.82 2.05 12.15
N ALA A 11 -10.22 0.86 12.11
CA ALA A 11 -9.57 0.32 10.91
C ALA A 11 -10.50 -0.55 10.05
N ARG A 12 -11.78 -0.70 10.42
CA ARG A 12 -12.73 -1.62 9.77
C ARG A 12 -13.76 -0.97 8.85
N GLU A 13 -13.82 0.36 8.77
CA GLU A 13 -14.75 1.06 7.86
C GLU A 13 -14.12 1.50 6.53
N ILE A 14 -12.79 1.58 6.44
CA ILE A 14 -12.12 2.18 5.25
C ILE A 14 -11.74 1.13 4.19
N VAL A 15 -11.57 -0.14 4.57
CA VAL A 15 -11.26 -1.23 3.62
C VAL A 15 -12.39 -1.42 2.58
N ALA A 16 -13.63 -1.11 2.94
CA ALA A 16 -14.77 -1.20 2.03
C ALA A 16 -14.70 -0.19 0.85
N ARG A 17 -13.90 0.88 0.95
CA ARG A 17 -13.78 1.91 -0.08
C ARG A 17 -12.70 1.63 -1.14
N PHE A 18 -11.78 0.70 -0.88
CA PHE A 18 -10.70 0.35 -1.81
C PHE A 18 -11.11 -0.62 -2.93
N HIS A 19 -12.40 -1.00 -3.00
CA HIS A 19 -12.92 -1.79 -4.12
C HIS A 19 -13.33 -0.95 -5.34
N ASP A 20 -13.38 0.38 -5.23
CA ASP A 20 -13.66 1.25 -6.37
C ASP A 20 -12.36 1.75 -6.99
N ALA A 21 -11.88 1.04 -8.01
CA ALA A 21 -10.67 1.35 -8.78
C ALA A 21 -10.62 2.82 -9.28
N ALA A 22 -11.77 3.47 -9.47
CA ALA A 22 -11.88 4.84 -9.94
C ALA A 22 -11.66 5.91 -8.84
N ALA A 23 -11.95 5.60 -7.58
CA ALA A 23 -11.81 6.57 -6.47
C ALA A 23 -10.36 6.64 -5.94
N ALA A 24 -9.61 5.55 -6.08
CA ALA A 24 -8.21 5.46 -5.67
C ALA A 24 -7.32 6.45 -6.45
N GLU A 25 -7.48 6.54 -7.78
CA GLU A 25 -6.59 7.35 -8.62
C GLU A 25 -6.64 8.85 -8.33
N ALA A 26 -7.84 9.41 -8.12
CA ALA A 26 -8.01 10.84 -7.89
C ALA A 26 -7.54 11.26 -6.49
N ALA A 27 -7.78 10.42 -5.49
CA ALA A 27 -7.27 10.63 -4.13
C ALA A 27 -5.74 10.48 -4.07
N GLN A 28 -5.18 9.53 -4.84
CA GLN A 28 -3.74 9.27 -4.92
C GLN A 28 -2.93 10.45 -5.45
N ARG A 29 -3.30 11.03 -6.59
CA ARG A 29 -2.49 12.09 -7.22
C ARG A 29 -2.28 13.29 -6.28
N GLY A 30 -3.36 13.74 -5.62
CA GLY A 30 -3.27 14.83 -4.65
C GLY A 30 -2.66 14.40 -3.30
N PHE A 31 -2.71 13.12 -2.93
CA PHE A 31 -2.06 12.64 -1.71
C PHE A 31 -0.56 12.51 -1.89
N ILE A 32 -0.08 11.94 -2.99
CA ILE A 32 1.36 11.79 -3.29
C ILE A 32 2.04 13.16 -3.30
N GLU A 33 1.46 14.18 -3.95
CA GLU A 33 1.99 15.54 -3.92
C GLU A 33 2.05 16.13 -2.51
N ARG A 34 0.99 15.96 -1.72
CA ARG A 34 0.91 16.52 -0.35
C ARG A 34 1.80 15.77 0.65
N PHE A 35 1.96 14.45 0.49
CA PHE A 35 2.78 13.59 1.35
C PHE A 35 4.27 13.69 0.99
N SER A 36 4.57 13.85 -0.30
CA SER A 36 5.90 14.22 -0.84
C SER A 36 6.44 15.50 -0.23
N GLN A 37 5.58 16.52 -0.05
CA GLN A 37 6.03 17.82 0.45
C GLN A 37 6.27 17.87 1.98
N LYS A 38 5.80 16.89 2.76
CA LYS A 38 5.79 17.00 4.24
C LYS A 38 6.52 15.92 5.02
N THR A 39 6.71 14.69 4.51
CA THR A 39 7.14 13.58 5.40
C THR A 39 7.88 12.43 4.72
N LEU A 40 7.89 12.36 3.40
CA LEU A 40 8.59 11.29 2.69
C LEU A 40 10.09 11.60 2.59
N PRO A 41 10.97 10.60 2.76
CA PRO A 41 12.36 10.75 2.35
C PRO A 41 12.42 11.27 0.92
N THR A 42 13.20 12.31 0.67
CA THR A 42 13.27 13.01 -0.62
C THR A 42 13.70 12.12 -1.79
N ASP A 43 14.14 10.89 -1.49
CA ASP A 43 14.69 9.92 -2.42
C ASP A 43 13.92 8.58 -2.34
N LEU A 44 12.62 8.63 -2.63
CA LEU A 44 11.81 7.42 -2.86
C LEU A 44 11.77 7.12 -4.35
N PRO A 45 12.60 6.20 -4.86
CA PRO A 45 12.60 5.86 -6.27
C PRO A 45 11.24 5.26 -6.63
N LEU A 46 10.66 5.79 -7.71
CA LEU A 46 9.43 5.25 -8.29
C LEU A 46 9.76 3.90 -8.94
N GLN A 47 9.27 2.82 -8.36
CA GLN A 47 9.42 1.47 -8.91
C GLN A 47 8.20 1.12 -9.76
N THR A 48 8.43 0.63 -10.97
CA THR A 48 7.32 0.15 -11.80
C THR A 48 7.13 -1.34 -11.55
N LEU A 49 5.96 -1.71 -11.04
CA LEU A 49 5.54 -3.09 -10.82
C LEU A 49 4.71 -3.55 -12.00
N VAL A 50 4.94 -4.78 -12.44
CA VAL A 50 4.25 -5.33 -13.61
C VAL A 50 3.09 -6.17 -13.14
N ALA A 51 1.87 -5.77 -13.46
CA ALA A 51 0.69 -6.56 -13.13
C ALA A 51 0.66 -7.85 -13.98
N PRO A 52 0.43 -9.01 -13.35
CA PRO A 52 0.34 -10.28 -14.06
C PRO A 52 -0.97 -10.45 -14.84
N ASP A 53 -2.01 -9.71 -14.46
CA ASP A 53 -3.33 -9.76 -15.08
C ASP A 53 -3.96 -8.35 -15.13
N ALA A 54 -5.02 -8.20 -15.92
CA ALA A 54 -5.77 -6.94 -16.04
C ALA A 54 -6.46 -6.53 -14.72
N ALA A 55 -6.55 -7.43 -13.73
CA ALA A 55 -7.09 -7.14 -12.41
C ALA A 55 -6.02 -6.53 -11.47
N GLY A 56 -4.77 -6.36 -11.93
CA GLY A 56 -3.71 -5.70 -11.20
C GLY A 56 -2.80 -6.64 -10.40
N ILE A 57 -1.96 -6.05 -9.54
CA ILE A 57 -1.01 -6.81 -8.71
C ILE A 57 -1.53 -6.97 -7.29
N ARG A 58 -1.43 -8.18 -6.72
CA ARG A 58 -1.79 -8.42 -5.32
C ARG A 58 -0.84 -7.67 -4.38
N LEU A 59 -1.35 -7.10 -3.30
CA LEU A 59 -0.58 -6.34 -2.32
C LEU A 59 0.64 -7.12 -1.76
N PRO A 60 0.53 -8.41 -1.38
CA PRO A 60 1.69 -9.21 -0.98
C PRO A 60 2.81 -9.26 -2.03
N ALA A 61 2.44 -9.42 -3.31
CA ALA A 61 3.38 -9.46 -4.42
C ALA A 61 4.01 -8.10 -4.67
N ALA A 62 3.19 -7.03 -4.63
CA ALA A 62 3.67 -5.66 -4.77
C ALA A 62 4.68 -5.28 -3.68
N LEU A 63 4.43 -5.65 -2.42
CA LEU A 63 5.37 -5.42 -1.31
C LEU A 63 6.70 -6.15 -1.52
N LYS A 64 6.65 -7.37 -2.05
CA LYS A 64 7.85 -8.17 -2.34
C LYS A 64 8.64 -7.54 -3.49
N GLU A 65 7.99 -7.23 -4.60
CA GLU A 65 8.64 -6.59 -5.75
C GLU A 65 9.21 -5.21 -5.39
N ALA A 66 8.51 -4.47 -4.53
CA ALA A 66 8.98 -3.20 -3.99
C ALA A 66 10.20 -3.31 -3.05
N GLY A 67 10.65 -4.53 -2.73
CA GLY A 67 11.77 -4.79 -1.82
C GLY A 67 11.46 -4.54 -0.34
N LEU A 68 10.19 -4.37 0.03
CA LEU A 68 9.80 -4.10 1.42
C LEU A 68 9.89 -5.34 2.30
N VAL A 69 9.66 -6.52 1.72
CA VAL A 69 9.62 -7.85 2.37
C VAL A 69 10.39 -8.87 1.55
N ALA A 70 10.90 -9.93 2.18
CA ALA A 70 11.69 -10.96 1.50
C ALA A 70 10.82 -11.99 0.75
N SER A 71 9.55 -12.16 1.15
CA SER A 71 8.64 -13.14 0.54
C SER A 71 7.16 -12.73 0.63
N ASN A 72 6.33 -13.30 -0.25
CA ASN A 72 4.87 -13.09 -0.22
C ASN A 72 4.23 -13.60 1.09
N SER A 73 4.76 -14.68 1.66
CA SER A 73 4.30 -15.22 2.94
C SER A 73 4.58 -14.26 4.10
N GLU A 74 5.75 -13.62 4.11
CA GLU A 74 6.10 -12.56 5.05
C GLU A 74 5.21 -11.34 4.85
N ALA A 75 5.03 -10.91 3.60
CA ALA A 75 4.15 -9.80 3.22
C ALA A 75 2.75 -9.99 3.81
N GLY A 76 2.16 -11.16 3.60
CA GLY A 76 0.85 -11.48 4.11
C GLY A 76 0.77 -11.45 5.64
N ARG A 77 1.79 -11.96 6.35
CA ARG A 77 1.84 -11.87 7.82
C ARG A 77 1.85 -10.41 8.27
N LYS A 78 2.67 -9.57 7.63
CA LYS A 78 2.76 -8.13 7.93
C LYS A 78 1.47 -7.37 7.65
N ILE A 79 0.76 -7.74 6.59
CA ILE A 79 -0.58 -7.22 6.29
C ILE A 79 -1.55 -7.61 7.41
N ALA A 80 -1.60 -8.88 7.80
CA ALA A 80 -2.47 -9.35 8.88
C ALA A 80 -2.15 -8.71 10.25
N GLU A 81 -0.87 -8.41 10.52
CA GLU A 81 -0.41 -7.65 11.69
C GLU A 81 -0.81 -6.16 11.63
N GLY A 82 -1.31 -5.66 10.50
CA GLY A 82 -1.59 -4.24 10.28
C GLY A 82 -0.32 -3.38 10.21
N ALA A 83 0.82 -3.99 9.85
CA ALA A 83 2.09 -3.32 9.68
C ALA A 83 2.24 -2.67 8.30
N VAL A 84 1.31 -2.93 7.37
CA VAL A 84 1.31 -2.39 6.01
C VAL A 84 0.33 -1.23 5.90
N ARG A 85 0.78 -0.14 5.27
CA ARG A 85 -0.05 0.97 4.86
C ARG A 85 0.13 1.25 3.36
N ILE A 86 -0.96 1.65 2.70
CA ILE A 86 -0.97 2.12 1.32
C ILE A 86 -1.42 3.57 1.37
N ASP A 87 -0.62 4.49 0.84
CA ASP A 87 -0.93 5.93 0.84
C ASP A 87 -1.28 6.45 2.24
N GLY A 88 -0.54 5.97 3.25
CA GLY A 88 -0.77 6.32 4.67
C GLY A 88 -1.94 5.59 5.35
N GLU A 89 -2.72 4.81 4.61
CA GLU A 89 -3.88 4.08 5.13
C GLU A 89 -3.55 2.63 5.46
N LYS A 90 -3.94 2.17 6.65
CA LYS A 90 -3.63 0.81 7.11
C LYS A 90 -4.45 -0.21 6.34
N VAL A 91 -3.77 -1.16 5.71
CA VAL A 91 -4.40 -2.26 4.99
C VAL A 91 -4.10 -3.58 5.69
N VAL A 92 -5.17 -4.31 6.00
CA VAL A 92 -5.14 -5.64 6.63
C VAL A 92 -5.68 -6.74 5.74
N ASP A 93 -6.15 -6.38 4.54
CA ASP A 93 -6.62 -7.32 3.55
C ASP A 93 -5.45 -7.85 2.71
N ARG A 94 -5.28 -9.18 2.71
CA ARG A 94 -4.23 -9.88 1.96
C ARG A 94 -4.62 -10.09 0.50
N GLU A 95 -5.92 -10.02 0.20
CA GLU A 95 -6.47 -10.13 -1.15
C GLU A 95 -6.57 -8.77 -1.86
N ALA A 96 -6.21 -7.68 -1.18
CA ALA A 96 -6.12 -6.36 -1.76
C ALA A 96 -5.24 -6.37 -3.03
N ARG A 97 -5.70 -5.68 -4.07
CA ARG A 97 -5.01 -5.53 -5.35
C ARG A 97 -4.76 -4.07 -5.65
N LEU A 98 -3.61 -3.78 -6.25
CA LEU A 98 -3.28 -2.48 -6.82
C LEU A 98 -3.63 -2.51 -8.30
N ALA A 99 -4.50 -1.61 -8.73
CA ALA A 99 -4.95 -1.52 -10.12
C ALA A 99 -3.81 -1.04 -11.05
N ILE A 100 -3.85 -1.50 -12.30
CA ILE A 100 -2.93 -1.02 -13.35
C ILE A 100 -3.13 0.49 -13.57
N GLY A 101 -2.03 1.22 -13.78
CA GLY A 101 -2.04 2.67 -13.96
C GLY A 101 -1.96 3.44 -12.66
N ALA A 102 -2.26 2.79 -11.53
CA ALA A 102 -2.23 3.41 -10.20
C ALA A 102 -0.80 3.49 -9.62
N GLU A 103 -0.55 4.54 -8.87
CA GLU A 103 0.75 4.81 -8.24
C GLU A 103 0.62 4.96 -6.72
N HIS A 104 1.08 3.98 -5.97
CA HIS A 104 0.88 3.92 -4.52
C HIS A 104 2.18 4.11 -3.76
N ILE A 105 2.08 4.67 -2.56
CA ILE A 105 3.16 4.63 -1.56
C ILE A 105 2.87 3.48 -0.61
N LEU A 106 3.66 2.43 -0.72
CA LEU A 106 3.64 1.31 0.22
C LEU A 106 4.52 1.64 1.41
N GLN A 107 3.99 1.48 2.61
CA GLN A 107 4.71 1.65 3.85
C GLN A 107 4.66 0.35 4.64
N LEU A 108 5.82 -0.14 5.06
CA LEU A 108 5.97 -1.29 5.95
C LEU A 108 6.57 -0.81 7.28
N GLY A 109 5.73 -0.73 8.30
CA GLY A 109 6.13 -0.21 9.61
C GLY A 109 6.57 1.27 9.57
N PRO A 110 7.37 1.73 10.53
CA PRO A 110 7.71 3.16 10.67
C PRO A 110 8.91 3.61 9.82
N ARG A 111 9.69 2.69 9.22
CA ARG A 111 10.98 3.01 8.59
C ARG A 111 11.09 2.63 7.12
N ARG A 112 10.21 1.78 6.59
CA ARG A 112 10.31 1.27 5.22
C ARG A 112 9.17 1.83 4.40
N PHE A 113 9.53 2.49 3.31
CA PHE A 113 8.61 3.10 2.36
C PHE A 113 9.08 2.73 0.96
N ALA A 114 8.14 2.52 0.04
CA ALA A 114 8.42 2.32 -1.37
C ALA A 114 7.31 2.98 -2.19
N ARG A 115 7.70 3.72 -3.21
CA ARG A 115 6.77 4.32 -4.17
C ARG A 115 6.69 3.40 -5.38
N VAL A 116 5.49 2.92 -5.69
CA VAL A 116 5.28 1.92 -6.74
C VAL A 116 4.24 2.39 -7.74
N LYS A 117 4.47 2.16 -9.03
CA LYS A 117 3.48 2.36 -10.08
C LYS A 117 3.18 1.02 -10.72
N VAL A 118 1.91 0.65 -10.80
CA VAL A 118 1.50 -0.58 -11.46
C VAL A 118 1.38 -0.32 -12.95
N ALA A 119 2.08 -1.09 -13.76
CA ALA A 119 1.97 -1.09 -15.21
C ALA A 119 1.34 -2.40 -15.70
N SER A 120 0.66 -2.35 -16.85
CA SER A 120 0.18 -3.56 -17.51
C SER A 120 1.38 -4.31 -18.09
N THR A 121 1.38 -5.63 -18.00
CA THR A 121 2.03 -6.42 -19.04
C THR A 121 1.19 -6.22 -20.31
N GLY A 122 1.80 -5.74 -21.39
CA GLY A 122 1.12 -5.56 -22.68
C GLY A 122 0.67 -6.89 -23.27
#